data_AF-A0A1E3Q5V7-F1
#
_entry.id   AF-A0A1E3Q5V7-F1
#
_cell.length_a   1.000
_cell.length_b   1.000
_cell.length_c   1.000
_cell.angle_alpha   90.00
_cell.angle_beta   90.00
_cell.angle_gamma   90.00
#
_symmetry.space_group_name_H-M   'P 1'
#
loop_
_entity.id
_entity.type
_entity.pdbx_description
1 polymer ?
#
loop_
_entity_poly.entity_id
_entity_poly.type
_entity_poly.pdbx_seq_one_letter_code
_entity_poly.pdbx_strand_id
1 'polypeptide(L)'
;MSSPGKQAVSSAVTFLYHSVRVEIAPHLTPILATEQVQKFQPFVRWFTRLQQSLRSTPVKGGATNTDPTFYRLQKVDIQSADFFGPAKNKLGFLKLKATVEDDYGRTLPGVVFLRGQSVAILVLVYPSRNPKAKDPTDFDDSNANVILTIQPRVAGASMNSIEIPAGMFDPDNSAEDGGKLSFTAQRELKEECGLTINAEDMKPLYTYDGGIYMSAGACDEQIQFFYCRKLMSESDIKDLQGKFGGAEKEIGERITLRIVPLHELITATQDVKAICALALYRSLQ
;
A
#
# COMPACT_ATOMS: atom_id res chain seq x y z
N MET A 1 45.85 26.09 1.22
CA MET A 1 45.43 25.21 0.11
C MET A 1 45.22 23.82 0.69
N SER A 2 44.00 23.49 1.12
CA SER A 2 43.63 22.16 1.59
C SER A 2 43.24 21.30 0.39
N SER A 3 43.95 20.19 0.19
CA SER A 3 43.62 19.20 -0.83
C SER A 3 42.17 18.73 -0.68
N PRO A 4 41.38 18.61 -1.77
CA PRO A 4 40.10 17.95 -1.70
C PRO A 4 40.35 16.46 -1.48
N GLY A 5 39.92 15.94 -0.33
CA GLY A 5 39.96 14.50 -0.05
C GLY A 5 39.20 13.77 -1.16
N LYS A 6 39.89 12.84 -1.84
CA LYS A 6 39.26 11.90 -2.77
C LYS A 6 38.19 11.13 -1.98
N GLN A 7 36.92 11.48 -2.14
CA GLN A 7 35.83 10.57 -1.77
C GLN A 7 36.07 9.27 -2.55
N ALA A 8 36.20 8.15 -1.84
CA ALA A 8 36.25 6.85 -2.47
C ALA A 8 34.96 6.68 -3.28
N VAL A 9 35.09 6.69 -4.60
CA VAL A 9 33.96 6.44 -5.51
C VAL A 9 33.62 4.97 -5.33
N SER A 10 32.59 4.69 -4.53
CA SER A 10 32.09 3.32 -4.38
C SER A 10 31.70 2.79 -5.76
N SER A 11 32.09 1.58 -6.13
CA SER A 11 31.70 0.98 -7.41
C SER A 11 30.26 0.46 -7.32
N ALA A 12 29.58 0.35 -8.47
CA ALA A 12 28.29 -0.34 -8.54
C ALA A 12 28.47 -1.81 -8.16
N VAL A 13 27.52 -2.36 -7.40
CA VAL A 13 27.48 -3.80 -7.10
C VAL A 13 26.54 -4.46 -8.10
N THR A 14 26.99 -5.52 -8.76
CA THR A 14 26.20 -6.28 -9.71
C THR A 14 26.07 -7.73 -9.23
N PHE A 15 24.87 -8.29 -9.33
CA PHE A 15 24.61 -9.69 -9.05
C PHE A 15 23.57 -10.27 -10.01
N LEU A 16 23.48 -11.60 -10.07
CA LEU A 16 22.45 -12.30 -10.84
C LEU A 16 21.29 -12.69 -9.93
N TYR A 17 20.06 -12.37 -10.34
CA TYR A 17 18.84 -12.83 -9.69
C TYR A 17 18.01 -13.60 -10.72
N HIS A 18 17.93 -14.93 -10.57
CA HIS A 18 17.28 -15.83 -11.53
C HIS A 18 17.74 -15.59 -12.99
N SER A 19 19.06 -15.45 -13.19
CA SER A 19 19.71 -15.17 -14.49
C SER A 19 19.48 -13.76 -15.06
N VAL A 20 18.78 -12.87 -14.35
CA VAL A 20 18.68 -11.45 -14.71
C VAL A 20 19.74 -10.65 -13.96
N ARG A 21 20.44 -9.76 -14.66
CA ARG A 21 21.41 -8.84 -14.04
C ARG A 21 20.69 -7.79 -13.21
N VAL A 22 21.05 -7.70 -11.94
CA VAL A 22 20.61 -6.63 -11.03
C VAL A 22 21.84 -5.80 -10.65
N GLU A 23 21.71 -4.48 -10.77
CA GLU A 23 22.76 -3.53 -10.44
C GLU A 23 22.29 -2.57 -9.36
N ILE A 24 23.06 -2.47 -8.28
CA ILE A 24 22.86 -1.51 -7.19
C ILE A 24 23.71 -0.28 -7.49
N ALA A 25 23.07 0.89 -7.56
CA ALA A 25 23.76 2.14 -7.84
C ALA A 25 24.94 2.38 -6.86
N PRO A 26 26.08 2.89 -7.33
CA PRO A 26 27.28 3.19 -6.54
C PRO A 26 27.04 3.81 -5.16
N HIS A 27 26.15 4.79 -5.07
CA HIS A 27 25.88 5.53 -3.84
C HIS A 27 25.09 4.72 -2.80
N LEU A 28 24.47 3.60 -3.19
CA LEU A 28 23.69 2.72 -2.31
C LEU A 28 24.54 1.57 -1.75
N THR A 29 25.65 1.21 -2.39
CA THR A 29 26.43 0.02 -2.01
C THR A 29 27.00 0.04 -0.58
N PRO A 30 27.28 1.20 0.05
CA PRO A 30 27.66 1.23 1.48
C PRO A 30 26.51 0.95 2.45
N ILE A 31 25.25 1.06 2.01
CA ILE A 31 24.06 1.03 2.87
C ILE A 31 23.04 -0.05 2.49
N LEU A 32 23.16 -0.64 1.29
CA LEU A 32 22.25 -1.64 0.76
C LEU A 32 23.03 -2.88 0.33
N ALA A 33 22.86 -3.97 1.07
CA ALA A 33 23.41 -5.27 0.73
C ALA A 33 22.56 -6.00 -0.31
N THR A 34 23.20 -6.82 -1.14
CA THR A 34 22.53 -7.69 -2.13
C THR A 34 21.49 -8.58 -1.48
N GLU A 35 21.81 -9.16 -0.32
CA GLU A 35 20.93 -10.06 0.42
C GLU A 35 19.66 -9.35 0.90
N GLN A 36 19.73 -8.05 1.22
CA GLN A 36 18.54 -7.26 1.58
C GLN A 36 17.59 -7.15 0.39
N VAL A 37 18.11 -6.85 -0.81
CA VAL A 37 17.30 -6.80 -2.04
C VAL A 37 16.68 -8.15 -2.34
N GLN A 38 17.45 -9.24 -2.22
CA GLN A 38 16.99 -10.60 -2.50
C GLN A 38 15.90 -11.09 -1.54
N LYS A 39 15.88 -10.61 -0.29
CA LYS A 39 14.89 -10.98 0.73
C LYS A 39 13.70 -10.03 0.81
N PHE A 40 13.82 -8.84 0.22
CA PHE A 40 12.79 -7.82 0.23
C PHE A 40 11.56 -8.27 -0.56
N GLN A 41 10.49 -8.62 0.18
CA GLN A 41 9.30 -9.25 -0.38
C GLN A 41 8.66 -8.48 -1.55
N PRO A 42 8.56 -7.14 -1.53
CA PRO A 42 8.06 -6.39 -2.69
C PRO A 42 8.88 -6.65 -3.96
N PHE A 43 10.21 -6.69 -3.86
CA PHE A 43 11.09 -7.02 -5.00
C PHE A 43 10.88 -8.47 -5.48
N VAL A 44 10.88 -9.44 -4.57
CA VAL A 44 10.69 -10.87 -4.89
C VAL A 44 9.35 -11.10 -5.61
N ARG A 45 8.25 -10.54 -5.06
CA ARG A 45 6.89 -10.69 -5.61
C ARG A 45 6.76 -9.98 -6.95
N TRP A 46 7.24 -8.74 -7.07
CA TRP A 46 7.23 -8.01 -8.34
C TRP A 46 8.01 -8.76 -9.42
N PHE A 47 9.25 -9.18 -9.14
CA PHE A 47 10.10 -9.87 -10.10
C PHE A 47 9.46 -11.19 -10.57
N THR A 48 8.92 -11.98 -9.63
CA THR A 48 8.27 -13.26 -9.93
C THR A 48 7.04 -13.08 -10.82
N ARG A 49 6.16 -12.14 -10.49
CA ARG A 49 4.95 -11.85 -11.27
C ARG A 49 5.28 -11.32 -12.66
N LEU A 50 6.25 -10.42 -12.78
CA LEU A 50 6.69 -9.90 -14.06
C LEU A 50 7.26 -11.01 -14.95
N GLN A 51 8.12 -11.87 -14.41
CA GLN A 51 8.67 -13.02 -15.14
C GLN A 51 7.57 -14.00 -15.60
N GLN A 52 6.59 -14.28 -14.75
CA GLN A 52 5.45 -15.12 -15.13
C GLN A 52 4.63 -14.48 -16.25
N SER A 53 4.33 -13.18 -16.15
CA SER A 53 3.56 -12.44 -17.16
C SER A 53 4.28 -12.38 -18.52
N LEU A 54 5.59 -12.10 -18.52
CA LEU A 54 6.41 -12.08 -19.75
C LEU A 54 6.48 -13.45 -20.44
N ARG A 55 6.37 -14.55 -19.70
CA ARG A 55 6.33 -15.91 -20.27
C ARG A 55 4.95 -16.30 -20.82
N SER A 56 3.88 -15.83 -20.19
CA SER A 56 2.52 -16.27 -20.49
C SER A 56 1.79 -15.42 -21.52
N THR A 57 2.20 -14.15 -21.70
CA THR A 57 1.39 -13.16 -22.43
C THR A 57 2.19 -12.52 -23.57
N PRO A 58 1.99 -12.92 -24.83
CA PRO A 58 2.47 -12.13 -25.95
C PRO A 58 1.75 -10.78 -25.95
N VAL A 59 2.50 -9.70 -26.13
CA VAL A 59 1.91 -8.36 -26.24
C VAL A 59 1.36 -8.22 -27.66
N LYS A 60 0.03 -8.05 -27.78
CA LYS A 60 -0.61 -7.72 -29.05
C LYS A 60 -0.27 -6.26 -29.39
N GLY A 61 0.43 -6.04 -30.50
CA GLY A 61 0.82 -4.69 -30.93
C GLY A 61 2.12 -4.60 -31.73
N GLY A 62 2.51 -5.66 -32.45
CA GLY A 62 3.59 -5.60 -33.42
C GLY A 62 3.32 -4.56 -34.54
N ALA A 63 4.34 -4.27 -35.37
CA ALA A 63 4.22 -3.36 -36.51
C ALA A 63 3.11 -3.76 -37.51
N THR A 64 2.74 -5.04 -37.49
CA THR A 64 1.52 -5.58 -38.07
C THR A 64 0.71 -6.22 -36.95
N ASN A 65 -0.61 -6.06 -36.97
CA ASN A 65 -1.54 -6.49 -35.92
C ASN A 65 -1.65 -8.04 -35.77
N THR A 66 -0.68 -8.79 -36.31
CA THR A 66 -0.75 -10.23 -36.56
C THR A 66 0.39 -11.06 -35.94
N ASP A 67 1.54 -10.47 -35.58
CA ASP A 67 2.65 -11.22 -34.98
C ASP A 67 2.77 -11.00 -33.46
N PRO A 68 2.78 -12.08 -32.65
CA PRO A 68 2.99 -11.98 -31.21
C PRO A 68 4.39 -11.43 -30.93
N THR A 69 4.47 -10.31 -30.20
CA THR A 69 5.75 -9.78 -29.72
C THR A 69 6.01 -10.29 -28.30
N PHE A 70 7.19 -10.87 -28.09
CA PHE A 70 7.64 -11.37 -26.79
C PHE A 70 8.69 -10.42 -26.20
N TYR A 71 8.41 -9.92 -25.00
CA TYR A 71 9.33 -9.09 -24.25
C TYR A 71 10.07 -9.94 -23.21
N ARG A 72 11.31 -9.55 -22.89
CA ARG A 72 12.11 -10.18 -21.83
C ARG A 72 12.70 -9.11 -20.92
N LEU A 73 12.79 -9.43 -19.63
CA LEU A 73 13.47 -8.59 -18.66
C LEU A 73 14.99 -8.80 -18.81
N GLN A 74 15.69 -7.78 -19.27
CA GLN A 74 17.13 -7.82 -19.55
C GLN A 74 17.96 -7.44 -18.31
N LYS A 75 17.56 -6.38 -17.62
CA LYS A 75 18.30 -5.80 -16.49
C LYS A 75 17.36 -5.12 -15.51
N VAL A 76 17.77 -5.07 -14.24
CA VAL A 76 17.19 -4.21 -13.21
C VAL A 76 18.27 -3.30 -12.60
N ASP A 77 18.00 -2.00 -12.58
CA ASP A 77 18.84 -0.98 -11.95
C ASP A 77 18.17 -0.44 -10.69
N ILE A 78 18.73 -0.70 -9.51
CA ILE A 78 18.25 -0.12 -8.25
C ILE A 78 18.79 1.31 -8.13
N GLN A 79 17.88 2.28 -8.14
CA GLN A 79 18.18 3.70 -8.22
C GLN A 79 18.15 4.40 -6.86
N SER A 80 17.26 4.00 -5.96
CA SER A 80 17.21 4.49 -4.58
C SER A 80 16.60 3.46 -3.64
N ALA A 81 16.91 3.60 -2.35
CA ALA A 81 16.37 2.77 -1.28
C ALA A 81 16.07 3.63 -0.06
N ASP A 82 14.95 3.35 0.60
CA ASP A 82 14.53 3.99 1.84
C ASP A 82 14.54 2.96 2.96
N PHE A 83 15.00 3.36 4.15
CA PHE A 83 15.15 2.48 5.30
C PHE A 83 14.36 2.98 6.50
N PHE A 84 13.67 2.08 7.18
CA PHE A 84 12.79 2.35 8.32
C PHE A 84 13.32 1.79 9.63
N GLY A 85 12.61 2.14 10.70
CA GLY A 85 12.90 1.73 12.07
C GLY A 85 13.95 2.60 12.76
N PRO A 86 14.09 2.49 14.09
CA PRO A 86 14.99 3.32 14.89
C PRO A 86 16.45 3.24 14.45
N ALA A 87 16.88 2.06 13.99
CA ALA A 87 18.23 1.80 13.50
C ALA A 87 18.42 2.05 12.00
N LYS A 88 17.34 2.43 11.26
CA LYS A 88 17.34 2.64 9.79
C LYS A 88 18.02 1.52 8.99
N ASN A 89 17.81 0.28 9.40
CA ASN A 89 18.40 -0.91 8.79
C ASN A 89 17.37 -1.80 8.08
N LYS A 90 16.08 -1.55 8.31
CA LYS A 90 14.99 -2.27 7.65
C LYS A 90 14.74 -1.65 6.29
N LEU A 91 15.00 -2.40 5.21
CA LEU A 91 14.69 -1.94 3.87
C LEU A 91 13.17 -1.78 3.72
N GLY A 92 12.76 -0.53 3.48
CA GLY A 92 11.38 -0.10 3.41
C GLY A 92 10.89 -0.04 1.98
N PHE A 93 11.52 0.82 1.16
CA PHE A 93 11.15 1.03 -0.24
C PHE A 93 12.34 0.89 -1.20
N LEU A 94 12.05 0.55 -2.45
CA LEU A 94 13.02 0.61 -3.55
C LEU A 94 12.44 1.36 -4.74
N LYS A 95 13.25 2.24 -5.34
CA LYS A 95 13.00 2.73 -6.69
C LYS A 95 13.96 2.06 -7.65
N LEU A 96 13.45 1.54 -8.76
CA LEU A 96 14.26 0.86 -9.76
C LEU A 96 13.84 1.22 -11.19
N LYS A 97 14.74 0.90 -12.13
CA LYS A 97 14.45 0.86 -13.55
C LYS A 97 14.64 -0.56 -14.08
N ALA A 98 13.57 -1.14 -14.62
CA ALA A 98 13.61 -2.39 -15.36
C ALA A 98 13.85 -2.11 -16.85
N THR A 99 14.77 -2.82 -17.46
CA THR A 99 14.94 -2.82 -18.92
C THR A 99 14.21 -4.04 -19.46
N VAL A 100 13.05 -3.80 -20.07
CA VAL A 100 12.21 -4.84 -20.67
C VAL A 100 12.19 -4.60 -22.17
N GLU A 101 12.70 -5.55 -22.93
CA GLU A 101 13.01 -5.41 -24.36
C GLU A 101 12.58 -6.65 -25.13
N ASP A 102 12.13 -6.47 -26.37
CA ASP A 102 11.85 -7.56 -27.30
C ASP A 102 13.03 -7.87 -28.22
N ASP A 103 12.85 -8.82 -29.15
CA ASP A 103 13.88 -9.23 -30.11
C ASP A 103 14.25 -8.15 -31.15
N TYR A 104 13.52 -7.02 -31.18
CA TYR A 104 13.73 -5.91 -32.11
C TYR A 104 14.29 -4.67 -31.43
N GLY A 105 14.65 -4.74 -30.15
CA GLY A 105 15.18 -3.60 -29.39
C GLY A 105 14.11 -2.61 -28.91
N ARG A 106 12.82 -2.94 -29.02
CA ARG A 106 11.73 -2.07 -28.53
C ARG A 106 11.59 -2.25 -27.03
N THR A 107 11.50 -1.16 -26.29
CA THR A 107 11.46 -1.17 -24.82
C THR A 107 10.09 -0.81 -24.26
N LEU A 108 9.72 -1.39 -23.11
CA LEU A 108 8.57 -0.96 -22.32
C LEU A 108 8.99 0.05 -21.23
N PRO A 109 8.08 0.92 -20.75
CA PRO A 109 8.32 1.72 -19.56
C PRO A 109 8.62 0.81 -18.36
N GLY A 110 9.73 1.08 -17.68
CA GLY A 110 10.22 0.23 -16.60
C GLY A 110 10.53 0.98 -15.31
N VAL A 111 9.98 2.17 -15.11
CA VAL A 111 10.10 2.86 -13.82
C VAL A 111 9.21 2.16 -12.81
N VAL A 112 9.79 1.71 -11.70
CA VAL A 112 9.04 0.96 -10.67
C VAL A 112 9.42 1.48 -9.29
N PHE A 113 8.39 1.79 -8.51
CA PHE A 113 8.47 2.07 -7.08
C PHE A 113 7.89 0.88 -6.30
N LEU A 114 8.76 0.16 -5.61
CA LEU A 114 8.42 -0.98 -4.79
C LEU A 114 8.22 -0.54 -3.35
N ARG A 115 6.99 -0.67 -2.88
CA ARG A 115 6.61 -0.42 -1.48
C ARG A 115 5.92 -1.63 -0.84
N GLY A 116 5.32 -2.51 -1.63
CA GLY A 116 4.60 -3.68 -1.13
C GLY A 116 3.11 -3.43 -0.92
N GLN A 117 2.46 -4.44 -0.34
CA GLN A 117 1.00 -4.48 -0.17
C GLN A 117 0.53 -3.63 1.02
N SER A 118 -0.70 -3.17 0.93
CA SER A 118 -1.39 -2.43 1.99
C SER A 118 -2.83 -2.88 2.14
N VAL A 119 -3.47 -2.39 3.18
CA VAL A 119 -4.89 -2.62 3.48
C VAL A 119 -5.62 -1.29 3.57
N ALA A 120 -6.91 -1.28 3.27
CA ALA A 120 -7.79 -0.14 3.48
C ALA A 120 -9.12 -0.60 4.08
N ILE A 121 -9.64 0.16 5.04
CA ILE A 121 -10.81 -0.23 5.84
C ILE A 121 -11.94 0.80 5.67
N LEU A 122 -13.07 0.37 5.13
CA LEU A 122 -14.32 1.12 5.23
C LEU A 122 -14.94 0.89 6.62
N VAL A 123 -14.77 1.85 7.52
CA VAL A 123 -15.30 1.77 8.89
C VAL A 123 -16.68 2.42 8.94
N LEU A 124 -17.71 1.61 9.14
CA LEU A 124 -19.09 2.05 9.28
C LEU A 124 -19.46 2.12 10.75
N VAL A 125 -19.91 3.30 11.22
CA VAL A 125 -20.41 3.50 12.57
C VAL A 125 -21.89 3.85 12.55
N TYR A 126 -22.66 3.14 13.35
CA TYR A 126 -24.11 3.23 13.42
C TYR A 126 -24.51 3.75 14.80
N PRO A 127 -25.30 4.84 14.88
CA PRO A 127 -25.78 5.36 16.15
C PRO A 127 -26.75 4.36 16.80
N SER A 128 -26.51 4.03 18.07
CA SER A 128 -27.38 3.16 18.86
C SER A 128 -27.56 3.69 20.27
N ARG A 129 -28.78 3.60 20.80
CA ARG A 129 -29.09 3.93 22.20
C ARG A 129 -28.53 2.90 23.18
N ASN A 130 -28.31 1.67 22.73
CA ASN A 130 -27.70 0.61 23.52
C ASN A 130 -26.72 -0.22 22.67
N PRO A 131 -25.51 0.32 22.38
CA PRO A 131 -24.53 -0.36 21.52
C PRO A 131 -24.13 -1.75 22.00
N LYS A 132 -24.27 -2.03 23.31
CA LYS A 132 -23.94 -3.32 23.92
C LYS A 132 -24.96 -4.41 23.60
N ALA A 133 -26.21 -4.06 23.30
CA ALA A 133 -27.24 -5.02 22.94
C ALA A 133 -27.00 -5.66 21.56
N LYS A 134 -26.24 -4.99 20.68
CA LYS A 134 -25.98 -5.42 19.30
C LYS A 134 -27.28 -5.75 18.54
N ASP A 135 -28.29 -4.90 18.68
CA ASP A 135 -29.56 -5.09 17.99
C ASP A 135 -29.32 -5.04 16.46
N PRO A 136 -29.68 -6.10 15.71
CA PRO A 136 -29.52 -6.11 14.26
C PRO A 136 -30.24 -4.96 13.55
N THR A 137 -31.32 -4.44 14.14
CA THR A 137 -32.11 -3.33 13.56
C THR A 137 -31.39 -1.99 13.62
N ASP A 138 -30.37 -1.85 14.47
CA ASP A 138 -29.55 -0.63 14.54
C ASP A 138 -28.56 -0.52 13.35
N PHE A 139 -28.35 -1.59 12.57
CA PHE A 139 -27.51 -1.57 11.37
C PHE A 139 -28.29 -1.08 10.14
N ASP A 140 -28.76 0.16 10.20
CA ASP A 140 -29.41 0.86 9.09
C ASP A 140 -28.44 1.81 8.38
N ASP A 141 -28.12 1.49 7.12
CA ASP A 141 -27.20 2.26 6.29
C ASP A 141 -27.69 3.69 5.99
N SER A 142 -28.99 3.98 6.15
CA SER A 142 -29.51 5.34 6.01
C SER A 142 -29.00 6.28 7.11
N ASN A 143 -28.62 5.72 8.27
CA ASN A 143 -28.10 6.42 9.44
C ASN A 143 -26.62 6.12 9.71
N ALA A 144 -25.95 5.39 8.81
CA ALA A 144 -24.54 5.06 8.94
C ALA A 144 -23.64 6.29 8.70
N ASN A 145 -22.58 6.39 9.50
CA ASN A 145 -21.48 7.31 9.27
C ASN A 145 -20.20 6.53 8.92
N VAL A 146 -19.28 7.19 8.25
CA VAL A 146 -17.97 6.68 7.86
C VAL A 146 -16.89 7.43 8.62
N ILE A 147 -15.93 6.70 9.15
CA ILE A 147 -14.71 7.29 9.73
C ILE A 147 -13.69 7.49 8.62
N LEU A 148 -13.22 8.72 8.49
CA LEU A 148 -12.14 9.13 7.61
C LEU A 148 -10.97 9.65 8.43
N THR A 149 -9.77 9.53 7.88
CA THR A 149 -8.55 10.14 8.36
C THR A 149 -8.24 11.39 7.54
N ILE A 150 -7.71 12.42 8.19
CA ILE A 150 -7.12 13.60 7.57
C ILE A 150 -5.63 13.51 7.84
N GLN A 151 -4.84 13.42 6.77
CA GLN A 151 -3.39 13.24 6.88
C GLN A 151 -2.61 13.91 5.74
N PRO A 152 -1.35 14.31 5.97
CA PRO A 152 -0.46 14.78 4.91
C PRO A 152 -0.11 13.68 3.91
N ARG A 153 -0.24 13.99 2.61
CA ARG A 153 0.25 13.17 1.50
C ARG A 153 1.16 14.03 0.63
N VAL A 154 2.44 14.14 1.04
CA VAL A 154 3.46 14.94 0.35
C VAL A 154 3.58 14.55 -1.13
N ALA A 155 3.51 13.25 -1.44
CA ALA A 155 3.55 12.77 -2.83
C ALA A 155 2.36 13.25 -3.68
N GLY A 156 1.19 13.46 -3.06
CA GLY A 156 0.01 14.03 -3.70
C GLY A 156 -0.07 15.56 -3.61
N ALA A 157 0.99 16.21 -3.11
CA ALA A 157 1.03 17.65 -2.85
C ALA A 157 -0.13 18.17 -1.98
N SER A 158 -0.61 17.34 -1.05
CA SER A 158 -1.71 17.66 -0.15
C SER A 158 -1.29 17.52 1.30
N MET A 159 -1.68 18.46 2.15
CA MET A 159 -1.42 18.42 3.59
C MET A 159 -2.61 17.91 4.41
N ASN A 160 -3.79 17.83 3.79
CA ASN A 160 -5.05 17.49 4.44
C ASN A 160 -5.86 16.53 3.55
N SER A 161 -5.22 15.44 3.11
CA SER A 161 -5.92 14.41 2.35
C SER A 161 -6.92 13.71 3.26
N ILE A 162 -8.17 13.67 2.81
CA ILE A 162 -9.26 13.00 3.51
C ILE A 162 -9.37 11.61 2.93
N GLU A 163 -9.19 10.56 3.72
CA GLU A 163 -9.05 9.19 3.23
C GLU A 163 -9.74 8.21 4.16
N ILE A 164 -10.00 6.98 3.72
CA ILE A 164 -10.33 5.90 4.67
C ILE A 164 -9.05 5.42 5.39
N PRO A 165 -9.15 4.89 6.62
CA PRO A 165 -8.02 4.28 7.32
C PRO A 165 -7.32 3.22 6.46
N ALA A 166 -5.99 3.24 6.46
CA ALA A 166 -5.20 2.38 5.60
C ALA A 166 -3.75 2.29 6.08
N GLY A 167 -3.12 1.14 5.88
CA GLY A 167 -1.72 0.98 6.26
C GLY A 167 -1.03 -0.19 5.58
N MET A 168 0.28 -0.22 5.74
CA MET A 168 1.14 -1.14 4.99
C MET A 168 1.26 -2.48 5.70
N PHE A 169 1.26 -3.56 4.92
CA PHE A 169 1.54 -4.87 5.47
C PHE A 169 3.03 -5.00 5.81
N ASP A 170 3.32 -5.16 7.09
CA ASP A 170 4.65 -5.48 7.57
C ASP A 170 4.82 -6.99 7.78
N PRO A 171 5.59 -7.69 6.93
CA PRO A 171 5.82 -9.12 7.08
C PRO A 171 6.56 -9.49 8.37
N ASP A 172 7.37 -8.60 8.95
CA ASP A 172 8.08 -8.89 10.20
C ASP A 172 7.12 -8.95 11.40
N ASN A 173 6.07 -8.12 11.37
CA ASN A 173 5.00 -8.14 12.36
C ASN A 173 3.98 -9.27 12.12
N SER A 174 4.07 -9.95 10.97
CA SER A 174 3.06 -10.92 10.54
C SER A 174 3.21 -12.33 11.13
N ALA A 175 4.36 -12.63 11.75
CA ALA A 175 4.63 -13.92 12.37
C ALA A 175 3.72 -14.19 13.59
N GLU A 176 3.35 -13.14 14.34
CA GLU A 176 2.44 -13.23 15.49
C GLU A 176 0.96 -13.27 15.05
N ASP A 177 0.66 -12.69 13.88
CA ASP A 177 -0.69 -12.53 13.32
C ASP A 177 -1.11 -13.68 12.37
N GLY A 178 -0.29 -14.74 12.26
CA GLY A 178 -0.53 -15.85 11.33
C GLY A 178 -0.56 -15.44 9.84
N GLY A 179 0.06 -14.30 9.50
CA GLY A 179 0.18 -13.82 8.11
C GLY A 179 -1.08 -13.24 7.47
N LYS A 180 -2.17 -13.01 8.22
CA LYS A 180 -3.43 -12.51 7.64
C LYS A 180 -3.51 -10.99 7.61
N LEU A 181 -3.87 -10.43 6.45
CA LEU A 181 -4.05 -8.99 6.24
C LEU A 181 -5.13 -8.36 7.15
N SER A 182 -6.09 -9.15 7.65
CA SER A 182 -7.11 -8.68 8.60
C SER A 182 -6.52 -8.18 9.93
N PHE A 183 -5.42 -8.75 10.40
CA PHE A 183 -4.75 -8.28 11.63
C PHE A 183 -4.00 -6.98 11.42
N THR A 184 -3.40 -6.80 10.23
CA THR A 184 -2.85 -5.50 9.83
C THR A 184 -3.97 -4.46 9.83
N ALA A 185 -5.10 -4.73 9.18
CA ALA A 185 -6.24 -3.82 9.17
C ALA A 185 -6.76 -3.46 10.57
N GLN A 186 -6.74 -4.41 11.51
CA GLN A 186 -7.09 -4.17 12.91
C GLN A 186 -6.09 -3.26 13.63
N ARG A 187 -4.79 -3.49 13.42
CA ARG A 187 -3.72 -2.67 14.00
C ARG A 187 -3.78 -1.23 13.51
N GLU A 188 -3.88 -1.04 12.19
CA GLU A 188 -4.03 0.28 11.58
C GLU A 188 -5.25 1.02 12.15
N LEU A 189 -6.39 0.33 12.27
CA LEU A 189 -7.59 0.94 12.82
C LEU A 189 -7.43 1.37 14.30
N LYS A 190 -6.69 0.59 15.09
CA LYS A 190 -6.39 0.93 16.48
C LYS A 190 -5.43 2.11 16.58
N GLU A 191 -4.42 2.17 15.71
CA GLU A 191 -3.39 3.21 15.70
C GLU A 191 -3.94 4.52 15.13
N GLU A 192 -4.59 4.50 13.97
CA GLU A 192 -5.10 5.68 13.29
C GLU A 192 -6.41 6.21 13.90
N CYS A 193 -7.28 5.33 14.42
CA CYS A 193 -8.62 5.73 14.88
C CYS A 193 -8.87 5.51 16.39
N GLY A 194 -7.97 4.84 17.11
CA GLY A 194 -8.20 4.47 18.50
C GLY A 194 -9.33 3.47 18.69
N LEU A 195 -9.69 2.72 17.64
CA LEU A 195 -10.82 1.79 17.64
C LEU A 195 -10.36 0.34 17.69
N THR A 196 -10.85 -0.37 18.70
CA THR A 196 -10.71 -1.83 18.77
C THR A 196 -11.91 -2.50 18.09
N ILE A 197 -11.62 -3.29 17.07
CA ILE A 197 -12.54 -4.17 16.34
C ILE A 197 -11.96 -5.57 16.36
N ASN A 198 -12.77 -6.61 16.54
CA ASN A 198 -12.27 -7.99 16.49
C ASN A 198 -11.92 -8.35 15.03
N ALA A 199 -10.87 -9.15 14.82
CA ALA A 199 -10.47 -9.57 13.47
C ALA A 199 -11.59 -10.33 12.72
N GLU A 200 -12.47 -11.02 13.45
CA GLU A 200 -13.65 -11.71 12.89
C GLU A 200 -14.71 -10.75 12.31
N ASP A 201 -14.77 -9.51 12.82
CA ASP A 201 -15.67 -8.45 12.36
C ASP A 201 -15.07 -7.65 11.20
N MET A 202 -13.80 -7.91 10.85
CA MET A 202 -13.13 -7.34 9.69
C MET A 202 -13.43 -8.19 8.45
N LYS A 203 -14.39 -7.75 7.64
CA LYS A 203 -14.88 -8.52 6.50
C LYS A 203 -14.18 -8.06 5.21
N PRO A 204 -13.66 -8.97 4.37
CA PRO A 204 -13.06 -8.59 3.10
C PRO A 204 -14.13 -8.04 2.14
N LEU A 205 -13.81 -6.94 1.46
CA LEU A 205 -14.65 -6.34 0.40
C LEU A 205 -14.29 -6.84 -0.99
N TYR A 206 -13.09 -7.37 -1.16
CA TYR A 206 -12.58 -7.82 -2.46
C TYR A 206 -11.96 -9.20 -2.32
N THR A 207 -12.37 -10.15 -3.16
CA THR A 207 -12.00 -11.56 -3.04
C THR A 207 -10.89 -11.99 -4.01
N TYR A 208 -10.47 -11.10 -4.92
CA TYR A 208 -9.35 -11.40 -5.82
C TYR A 208 -8.03 -11.37 -5.04
N ASP A 209 -7.27 -12.46 -5.19
CA ASP A 209 -6.01 -12.63 -4.48
C ASP A 209 -4.99 -11.54 -4.86
N GLY A 210 -4.44 -10.89 -3.84
CA GLY A 210 -3.49 -9.80 -3.97
C GLY A 210 -4.07 -8.39 -3.92
N GLY A 211 -5.39 -8.17 -4.04
CA GLY A 211 -5.98 -6.82 -3.94
C GLY A 211 -5.97 -6.00 -5.25
N ILE A 212 -6.30 -4.71 -5.15
CA ILE A 212 -6.45 -3.80 -6.31
C ILE A 212 -5.22 -2.91 -6.46
N TYR A 213 -4.68 -2.78 -7.67
CA TYR A 213 -3.63 -1.80 -7.96
C TYR A 213 -4.20 -0.39 -8.01
N MET A 214 -3.56 0.53 -7.29
CA MET A 214 -3.94 1.95 -7.35
C MET A 214 -3.17 2.71 -8.44
N SER A 215 -1.94 2.29 -8.72
CA SER A 215 -1.08 2.90 -9.75
C SER A 215 -0.20 1.86 -10.44
N ALA A 216 -0.84 0.95 -11.19
CA ALA A 216 -0.18 -0.22 -11.81
C ALA A 216 0.98 0.12 -12.76
N GLY A 217 1.03 1.35 -13.28
CA GLY A 217 2.11 1.81 -14.17
C GLY A 217 3.38 2.30 -13.46
N ALA A 218 3.34 2.47 -12.13
CA ALA A 218 4.44 3.06 -11.38
C ALA A 218 4.77 2.33 -10.07
N CYS A 219 3.77 1.71 -9.42
CA CYS A 219 3.91 1.15 -8.08
C CYS A 219 3.40 -0.29 -8.01
N ASP A 220 4.09 -1.15 -7.25
CA ASP A 220 3.68 -2.54 -7.04
C ASP A 220 2.54 -2.72 -6.02
N GLU A 221 2.16 -1.62 -5.35
CA GLU A 221 1.16 -1.61 -4.30
C GLU A 221 -0.18 -2.13 -4.80
N GLN A 222 -0.62 -3.19 -4.15
CA GLN A 222 -1.98 -3.66 -4.23
C GLN A 222 -2.62 -3.51 -2.86
N ILE A 223 -3.85 -3.01 -2.86
CA ILE A 223 -4.61 -2.73 -1.65
C ILE A 223 -5.68 -3.79 -1.48
N GLN A 224 -5.63 -4.47 -0.33
CA GLN A 224 -6.72 -5.35 0.10
C GLN A 224 -7.76 -4.53 0.87
N PHE A 225 -9.01 -4.61 0.43
CA PHE A 225 -10.11 -3.85 1.02
C PHE A 225 -10.86 -4.68 2.05
N PHE A 226 -11.16 -4.04 3.18
CA PHE A 226 -12.00 -4.57 4.24
C PHE A 226 -13.10 -3.57 4.59
N TYR A 227 -14.15 -4.04 5.24
CA TYR A 227 -15.09 -3.20 5.96
C TYR A 227 -15.34 -3.78 7.36
N CYS A 228 -15.72 -2.91 8.28
CA CYS A 228 -16.24 -3.31 9.57
C CYS A 228 -17.42 -2.41 9.95
N ARG A 229 -18.31 -2.94 10.78
CA ARG A 229 -19.48 -2.23 11.29
C ARG A 229 -19.39 -2.14 12.81
N LYS A 230 -19.66 -0.97 13.37
CA LYS A 230 -19.63 -0.74 14.82
C LYS A 230 -20.85 0.05 15.27
N LEU A 231 -21.53 -0.44 16.30
CA LEU A 231 -22.54 0.34 17.01
C LEU A 231 -21.86 1.24 18.03
N MET A 232 -22.26 2.50 18.09
CA MET A 232 -21.71 3.51 19.00
C MET A 232 -22.83 4.44 19.47
N SER A 233 -22.67 5.04 20.65
CA SER A 233 -23.60 6.09 21.06
C SER A 233 -23.39 7.34 20.17
N GLU A 234 -24.43 8.16 20.01
CA GLU A 234 -24.29 9.42 19.26
C GLU A 234 -23.21 10.34 19.84
N SER A 235 -23.05 10.35 21.17
CA SER A 235 -21.97 11.10 21.83
C SER A 235 -20.61 10.56 21.44
N ASP A 236 -20.40 9.24 21.46
CA ASP A 236 -19.11 8.65 21.10
C ASP A 236 -18.75 8.93 19.63
N ILE A 237 -19.74 8.91 18.72
CA ILE A 237 -19.52 9.25 17.31
C ILE A 237 -19.09 10.72 17.18
N LYS A 238 -19.74 11.63 17.90
CA LYS A 238 -19.39 13.06 17.91
C LYS A 238 -17.99 13.29 18.49
N ASP A 239 -17.62 12.57 19.54
CA ASP A 239 -16.31 12.69 20.20
C ASP A 239 -15.15 12.20 19.34
N LEU A 240 -15.42 11.40 18.29
CA LEU A 240 -14.40 11.04 17.30
C LEU A 240 -14.06 12.19 16.36
N GLN A 241 -14.96 13.14 16.12
CA GLN A 241 -14.74 14.23 15.19
C GLN A 241 -13.56 15.11 15.65
N GLY A 242 -12.54 15.26 14.81
CA GLY A 242 -11.36 16.06 15.13
C GLY A 242 -10.42 15.40 16.14
N LYS A 243 -10.66 14.16 16.55
CA LYS A 243 -9.78 13.43 17.45
C LYS A 243 -8.45 13.14 16.76
N PHE A 244 -7.35 13.36 17.47
CA PHE A 244 -6.02 12.97 17.01
C PHE A 244 -5.86 11.45 17.07
N GLY A 245 -5.34 10.91 15.97
CA GLY A 245 -4.93 9.53 15.83
C GLY A 245 -3.49 9.44 15.33
N GLY A 246 -3.02 8.21 15.11
CA GLY A 246 -1.61 7.92 14.84
C GLY A 246 -0.85 7.68 16.13
N ALA A 247 0.18 6.83 16.08
CA ALA A 247 1.01 6.60 17.24
C ALA A 247 1.79 7.89 17.56
N GLU A 248 1.51 8.53 18.70
CA GLU A 248 2.31 9.65 19.25
C GLU A 248 3.83 9.34 19.31
N LYS A 249 4.20 8.06 19.19
CA LYS A 249 5.56 7.54 19.24
C LYS A 249 6.29 7.54 17.89
N GLU A 250 5.59 7.59 16.76
CA GLU A 250 6.23 7.72 15.44
C GLU A 250 6.32 9.19 15.07
N ILE A 251 7.54 9.75 15.16
CA ILE A 251 7.87 11.14 14.91
C ILE A 251 7.60 11.46 13.43
N GLY A 252 6.35 11.74 13.06
CA GLY A 252 5.99 12.07 11.68
C GLY A 252 4.52 11.91 11.29
N GLU A 253 3.77 11.03 11.96
CA GLU A 253 2.38 10.79 11.59
C GLU A 253 1.44 11.80 12.25
N ARG A 254 0.74 12.58 11.42
CA ARG A 254 -0.25 13.57 11.84
C ARG A 254 -1.59 13.18 11.27
N ILE A 255 -2.38 12.48 12.07
CA ILE A 255 -3.70 11.98 11.66
C ILE A 255 -4.77 12.60 12.55
N THR A 256 -5.84 13.08 11.93
CA THR A 256 -7.03 13.56 12.62
C THR A 256 -8.27 12.92 12.01
N LEU A 257 -9.26 12.58 12.83
CA LEU A 257 -10.46 11.92 12.33
C LEU A 257 -11.50 12.92 11.81
N ARG A 258 -12.19 12.52 10.75
CA ARG A 258 -13.39 13.19 10.21
C ARG A 258 -14.49 12.17 10.03
N ILE A 259 -15.67 12.48 10.53
CA ILE A 259 -16.85 11.63 10.43
C ILE A 259 -17.79 12.26 9.39
N VAL A 260 -18.31 11.46 8.46
CA VAL A 260 -19.30 11.91 7.47
C VAL A 260 -20.42 10.88 7.34
N PRO A 261 -21.65 11.29 7.00
CA PRO A 261 -22.69 10.34 6.63
C PRO A 261 -22.25 9.47 5.45
N LEU A 262 -22.62 8.19 5.45
CA LEU A 262 -22.23 7.24 4.40
C LEU A 262 -22.62 7.72 2.99
N HIS A 263 -23.78 8.36 2.86
CA HIS A 263 -24.27 8.87 1.59
C HIS A 263 -23.45 10.07 1.06
N GLU A 264 -22.73 10.80 1.92
CA GLU A 264 -21.86 11.92 1.56
C GLU A 264 -20.41 11.50 1.25
N LEU A 265 -20.05 10.23 1.50
CA LEU A 265 -18.66 9.76 1.37
C LEU A 265 -18.05 10.13 0.02
N ILE A 266 -18.75 9.86 -1.10
CA ILE A 266 -18.23 10.11 -2.46
C ILE A 266 -17.93 11.59 -2.74
N THR A 267 -18.60 12.51 -2.05
CA THR A 267 -18.38 13.96 -2.17
C THR A 267 -17.42 14.51 -1.13
N ALA A 268 -17.14 13.76 -0.07
CA ALA A 268 -16.30 14.19 1.05
C ALA A 268 -14.80 13.96 0.81
N THR A 269 -14.42 13.13 -0.17
CA THR A 269 -13.04 12.70 -0.37
C THR A 269 -12.66 12.58 -1.85
N GLN A 270 -11.37 12.78 -2.15
CA GLN A 270 -10.74 12.43 -3.44
C GLN A 270 -9.98 11.10 -3.38
N ASP A 271 -10.08 10.38 -2.26
CA ASP A 271 -9.42 9.12 -2.03
C ASP A 271 -10.05 8.01 -2.86
N VAL A 272 -9.33 7.58 -3.88
CA VAL A 272 -9.74 6.45 -4.72
C VAL A 272 -9.94 5.17 -3.90
N LYS A 273 -9.25 4.99 -2.76
CA LYS A 273 -9.49 3.84 -1.86
C LYS A 273 -10.91 3.89 -1.29
N ALA A 274 -11.33 5.04 -0.78
CA ALA A 274 -12.68 5.25 -0.27
C ALA A 274 -13.75 4.99 -1.33
N ILE A 275 -13.53 5.48 -2.56
CA ILE A 275 -14.48 5.28 -3.67
C ILE A 275 -14.59 3.80 -4.05
N CYS A 276 -13.46 3.10 -4.19
CA CYS A 276 -13.43 1.66 -4.44
C CYS A 276 -14.13 0.88 -3.31
N ALA A 277 -13.82 1.20 -2.06
CA ALA A 277 -14.41 0.52 -0.91
C ALA A 277 -15.93 0.70 -0.85
N LEU A 278 -16.43 1.91 -1.11
CA LEU A 278 -17.87 2.19 -1.17
C LEU A 278 -18.55 1.40 -2.31
N ALA A 279 -17.94 1.37 -3.49
CA ALA A 279 -18.49 0.63 -4.63
C ALA A 279 -18.54 -0.89 -4.35
N LEU A 280 -17.46 -1.45 -3.80
CA LEU A 280 -17.40 -2.85 -3.39
C LEU A 280 -18.44 -3.15 -2.31
N TYR A 281 -18.55 -2.32 -1.28
CA TYR A 281 -19.51 -2.49 -0.20
C TYR A 281 -20.96 -2.48 -0.70
N ARG A 282 -21.31 -1.54 -1.59
CA ARG A 282 -22.63 -1.48 -2.21
C ARG A 282 -22.95 -2.69 -3.09
N SER A 283 -21.93 -3.35 -3.66
CA SER A 283 -22.13 -4.59 -4.44
C SER A 283 -22.43 -5.83 -3.59
N LEU A 284 -22.29 -5.74 -2.26
CA LEU A 284 -22.64 -6.81 -1.33
C LEU A 284 -24.12 -6.79 -0.91
N GLN A 285 -24.87 -5.76 -1.29
CA GLN A 285 -26.30 -5.57 -0.98
C GLN A 285 -27.18 -5.98 -2.15
#